data_AF-A0A4T3EXM8-F1
#
_entry.id   AF-A0A4T3EXM8-F1
#
_cell.length_a   1.000
_cell.length_b   1.000
_cell.length_c   1.000
_cell.angle_alpha   90.00
_cell.angle_beta   90.00
_cell.angle_gamma   90.00
#
_symmetry.space_group_name_H-M   'P 1'
#
loop_
_entity.id
_entity.type
_entity.pdbx_description
1 polymer ?
#
loop_
_entity_poly.entity_id
_entity_poly.type
_entity_poly.pdbx_seq_one_letter_code
_entity_poly.pdbx_strand_id
1 'polypeptide(L)' 'MSERFAAGARRLAGLATRQFGWTPDQFWHCTPAELAAILTIENPASEDPLSRSELAALMERENNG' A
#
# COMPACT_ATOMS: atom_id res chain seq x y z
N MET A 1 14.28 5.23 21.19
CA MET A 1 14.47 4.54 19.89
C MET A 1 13.67 3.23 19.83
N SER A 2 13.75 2.38 20.87
CA SER A 2 12.98 1.12 20.97
C SER A 2 11.46 1.27 20.88
N GLU A 3 10.86 2.30 21.50
CA GLU A 3 9.40 2.49 21.46
C GLU A 3 8.85 2.76 20.05
N ARG A 4 9.57 3.56 19.25
CA ARG A 4 9.18 3.86 17.86
C ARG A 4 9.26 2.62 16.99
N PHE A 5 10.32 1.83 17.16
CA PHE A 5 10.47 0.54 16.51
C PHE A 5 9.33 -0.42 16.90
N ALA A 6 9.06 -0.58 18.19
CA ALA A 6 8.00 -1.48 18.68
C ALA A 6 6.61 -1.08 18.17
N ALA A 7 6.30 0.23 18.14
CA ALA A 7 5.04 0.72 17.59
C ALA A 7 4.94 0.45 16.07
N GLY A 8 6.02 0.64 15.31
CA GLY A 8 6.08 0.33 13.89
C GLY A 8 5.93 -1.16 13.61
N ALA A 9 6.70 -2.01 14.30
CA ALA A 9 6.67 -3.46 14.16
C ALA A 9 5.27 -4.03 14.46
N ARG A 10 4.58 -3.53 15.49
CA ARG A 10 3.20 -3.94 15.80
C ARG A 10 2.22 -3.66 14.67
N ARG A 11 2.33 -2.48 14.04
CA ARG A 11 1.47 -2.10 12.91
C ARG A 11 1.75 -2.97 11.69
N LEU A 12 3.02 -3.18 11.36
CA LEU A 12 3.43 -3.96 10.19
C LEU A 12 3.11 -5.45 10.36
N ALA A 13 3.32 -6.03 11.54
CA ALA A 13 2.93 -7.42 11.82
C ALA A 13 1.42 -7.64 11.62
N GLY A 14 0.59 -6.72 12.13
CA GLY A 14 -0.86 -6.77 11.93
C GLY A 14 -1.28 -6.63 10.48
N LEU A 15 -0.60 -5.78 9.70
CA LEU A 15 -0.84 -5.62 8.26
C LEU A 15 -0.47 -6.90 7.50
N ALA A 16 0.71 -7.47 7.78
CA ALA A 16 1.21 -8.66 7.10
C ALA A 16 0.29 -9.87 7.31
N THR A 17 -0.23 -10.06 8.52
CA THR A 17 -1.21 -11.12 8.80
C THR A 17 -2.52 -10.91 8.02
N ARG A 18 -3.03 -9.68 7.94
CA ARG A 18 -4.31 -9.39 7.26
C ARG A 18 -4.21 -9.46 5.75
N GLN A 19 -3.10 -9.00 5.17
CA GLN A 19 -2.94 -8.88 3.73
C GLN A 19 -2.37 -10.15 3.08
N PHE A 20 -1.50 -10.87 3.80
CA PHE A 20 -0.75 -12.00 3.26
C PHE A 20 -0.93 -13.30 4.05
N GLY A 21 -1.70 -13.28 5.15
CA GLY A 21 -1.90 -14.46 6.01
C GLY A 21 -0.67 -14.87 6.81
N TRP A 22 0.32 -13.99 6.96
CA TRP A 22 1.57 -14.32 7.64
C TRP A 22 1.37 -14.61 9.13
N THR A 23 2.09 -15.62 9.62
CA THR A 23 2.26 -15.86 11.05
C THR A 23 3.26 -14.86 11.64
N PRO A 24 3.27 -14.68 12.98
CA PRO A 24 4.28 -13.84 13.63
C PRO A 24 5.72 -14.25 13.32
N ASP A 25 5.98 -15.55 13.16
CA ASP A 25 7.31 -16.08 12.87
C ASP A 25 7.82 -15.66 11.48
N GLN A 26 6.95 -15.71 10.47
CA GLN A 26 7.26 -15.24 9.12
C GLN A 26 7.58 -13.74 9.09
N PHE A 27 6.84 -12.93 9.85
CA PHE A 27 7.12 -11.50 9.96
C PHE A 27 8.51 -11.22 10.57
N TRP A 28 8.90 -11.94 11.63
CA TRP A 28 10.18 -11.71 12.29
C TRP A 28 11.39 -12.26 11.53
N HIS A 29 11.19 -13.26 10.67
CA HIS A 29 12.23 -13.74 9.76
C HIS A 29 12.41 -12.89 8.50
N CYS A 30 11.36 -12.15 8.09
CA CYS A 30 11.43 -11.25 6.95
C CYS A 30 12.32 -10.04 7.25
N THR A 31 13.31 -9.78 6.40
CA THR A 31 14.18 -8.62 6.54
C THR A 31 13.41 -7.33 6.22
N PRO A 32 13.84 -6.17 6.75
CA PRO A 32 13.22 -4.89 6.40
C PRO A 32 13.22 -4.58 4.89
N ALA A 33 14.26 -5.03 4.17
CA ALA A 33 14.36 -4.82 2.72
C ALA A 33 13.35 -5.68 1.94
N GLU A 34 13.20 -6.95 2.32
CA GLU A 34 12.18 -7.84 1.74
C GLU A 34 10.77 -7.33 2.05
N LEU A 35 10.52 -6.91 3.30
CA LEU A 35 9.24 -6.34 3.69
C LEU A 35 8.92 -5.07 2.89
N ALA A 36 9.92 -4.20 2.67
CA ALA A 36 9.76 -3.01 1.83
C ALA A 36 9.44 -3.39 0.39
N ALA A 37 10.11 -4.40 -0.19
CA ALA A 37 9.84 -4.87 -1.54
C ALA A 37 8.41 -5.41 -1.69
N ILE A 38 7.89 -6.13 -0.68
CA ILE A 38 6.52 -6.66 -0.68
C ILE A 38 5.47 -5.55 -0.60
N LEU A 39 5.73 -4.50 0.19
CA LEU A 39 4.79 -3.40 0.41
C LEU A 39 4.88 -2.33 -0.67
N THR A 40 5.99 -2.26 -1.40
CA THR A 40 6.16 -1.31 -2.50
C THR A 40 5.46 -1.87 -3.71
N ILE A 41 4.40 -1.19 -4.13
CA ILE A 41 3.89 -1.35 -5.49
C ILE A 41 4.84 -0.56 -6.38
N GLU A 42 5.60 -1.24 -7.24
CA GLU A 42 6.29 -0.55 -8.34
C GLU A 42 5.23 0.26 -9.08
N ASN A 43 5.31 1.59 -8.98
CA ASN A 43 4.44 2.45 -9.75
C ASN A 43 5.03 2.51 -11.16
N PRO A 44 4.44 1.87 -12.19
CA PRO A 44 4.99 1.89 -13.54
C PRO A 44 4.74 3.27 -14.15
N ALA A 45 5.57 4.23 -13.78
CA ALA A 45 5.37 5.67 -13.99
C ALA A 45 4.06 6.17 -13.35
N SER A 46 4.16 7.22 -12.55
CA SER A 46 3.01 7.98 -12.10
C SER A 46 2.28 8.53 -13.34
N GLU A 47 1.30 7.82 -13.87
CA GLU A 47 0.21 8.52 -14.54
C GLU A 47 -0.46 9.35 -13.44
N ASP A 48 -0.39 10.67 -13.58
CA ASP A 48 -1.04 11.56 -12.62
C ASP A 48 -2.50 11.12 -12.47
N PRO A 49 -3.02 11.02 -11.23
CA PRO A 49 -4.41 10.72 -11.02
C PRO A 49 -5.27 11.71 -11.81
N LEU A 50 -6.35 11.22 -12.43
CA LEU A 50 -7.30 12.08 -13.14
C LEU A 50 -7.66 13.30 -12.29
N SER A 51 -7.51 14.47 -12.88
CA SER A 51 -8.00 15.70 -12.29
C SER A 51 -9.53 15.63 -12.14
N ARG A 52 -10.04 16.40 -11.17
CA ARG A 52 -11.50 16.53 -10.97
C ARG A 52 -12.21 17.00 -12.25
N SER A 53 -11.54 17.83 -13.06
CA SER A 53 -12.06 18.30 -14.35
C SER A 53 -12.14 17.20 -15.40
N GLU A 54 -11.13 16.34 -15.50
CA GLU A 54 -11.15 15.22 -16.45
C GLU A 54 -12.20 14.17 -16.08
N LEU A 55 -12.34 13.88 -14.77
CA LEU A 55 -13.41 13.00 -14.30
C LEU A 55 -14.80 13.56 -14.60
N ALA A 56 -15.02 14.87 -14.39
CA ALA A 56 -16.29 15.52 -14.71
C ALA A 56 -16.62 15.46 -16.21
N ALA A 57 -15.63 15.65 -17.09
CA ALA A 57 -15.82 15.55 -18.53
C ALA A 57 -16.20 14.14 -18.99
N LEU A 58 -15.64 13.09 -18.35
CA LEU A 58 -16.02 11.71 -18.63
C LEU A 58 -17.47 11.43 -18.20
N MET A 59 -17.88 11.89 -17.02
CA MET A 59 -19.25 11.72 -16.52
C MET A 59 -20.28 12.42 -17.43
N GLU A 60 -19.96 13.61 -17.92
CA GLU A 60 -20.84 14.37 -18.83
C GLU A 60 -20.98 13.67 -20.18
N ARG A 61 -19.92 13.04 -20.70
CA ARG A 61 -19.96 12.27 -21.94
C ARG A 61 -20.84 11.03 -21.85
N GLU A 62 -20.79 10.31 -20.72
CA GLU A 62 -21.63 9.12 -20.48
C GLU A 62 -23.12 9.49 -20.30
N ASN A 63 -23.42 10.65 -19.72
CA ASN A 63 -24.80 11.08 -19.48
C ASN A 63 -25.50 11.65 -20.74
N ASN A 64 -24.73 12.05 -21.75
CA ASN A 64 -25.23 12.63 -23.00
C ASN A 64 -25.19 11.66 -24.21
N GLY A 65 -24.99 10.35 -23.96
CA GLY A 65 -25.11 9.27 -24.95
C GLY A 65 -26.37 8.45 -24.74
#